data_AF-A0A9P7DAU0-F1
#
_entry.id   AF-A0A9P7DAU0-F1
#
_cell.length_a   1.000
_cell.length_b   1.000
_cell.length_c   1.000
_cell.angle_alpha   90.00
_cell.angle_beta   90.00
_cell.angle_gamma   90.00
#
_symmetry.space_group_name_H-M   'P 1'
#
loop_
_entity.id
_entity.type
_entity.pdbx_description
1 polymer ?
#
loop_
_entity_poly.entity_id
_entity_poly.type
_entity_poly.pdbx_seq_one_letter_code
_entity_poly.pdbx_strand_id
1 'polypeptide(L)'
;MPPRSCHVCNENESKYTCSKCRATVYCSVACYKRHKGITKTHASTFPSFHLDPCSDRTLAVPPSSAEETVDDPKPLRPLTSLNWPYVPEESAYPDPLKRDDPRPLQVHQYEAIATSAAVRRVLELNPRLPELLTSIDKLRGADREDALHRALGVDTRQLKNDLLGPQELDEDTRTLRQLAEAVEAAVRGGKEGVLGLDWDE
;
A
#
# COMPACT_ATOMS: atom_id res chain seq x y z
N MET A 1 -8.95 6.04 36.05
CA MET A 1 -9.76 4.87 36.49
C MET A 1 -8.79 3.80 36.95
N PRO A 2 -8.98 3.19 38.13
CA PRO A 2 -8.13 2.09 38.57
C PRO A 2 -8.28 0.89 37.60
N PRO A 3 -7.20 0.13 37.35
CA PRO A 3 -7.27 -1.06 36.50
C PRO A 3 -8.23 -2.07 37.14
N ARG A 4 -9.22 -2.51 36.37
CA ARG A 4 -10.18 -3.53 36.80
C ARG A 4 -9.67 -4.89 36.35
N SER A 5 -9.70 -5.89 37.22
CA SER A 5 -9.36 -7.27 36.83
C SER A 5 -10.40 -7.83 35.85
N CYS A 6 -9.97 -8.79 35.04
CA CYS A 6 -10.83 -9.52 34.12
C CYS A 6 -11.88 -10.34 34.89
N HIS A 7 -13.18 -10.14 34.65
CA HIS A 7 -14.26 -10.90 35.30
C HIS A 7 -14.33 -12.38 34.90
N VAL A 8 -13.51 -12.82 33.94
CA VAL A 8 -13.55 -14.19 33.40
C VAL A 8 -12.43 -15.05 33.96
N CYS A 9 -11.24 -14.50 34.18
CA CYS A 9 -10.11 -15.23 34.77
C CYS A 9 -9.64 -14.64 36.12
N ASN A 10 -10.02 -13.41 36.47
CA ASN A 10 -9.60 -12.66 37.66
C ASN A 10 -8.07 -12.50 37.88
N GLU A 11 -7.24 -12.98 36.95
CA GLU A 11 -5.77 -12.97 37.06
C GLU A 11 -5.14 -11.73 36.41
N ASN A 12 -5.66 -11.31 35.25
CA ASN A 12 -5.08 -10.23 34.45
C ASN A 12 -5.95 -8.97 34.47
N GLU A 13 -5.32 -7.81 34.27
CA GLU A 13 -6.03 -6.56 34.03
C GLU A 13 -6.94 -6.67 32.79
N SER A 14 -8.14 -6.11 32.89
CA SER A 14 -9.10 -6.10 31.80
C SER A 14 -8.72 -5.07 30.74
N LYS A 15 -8.75 -5.50 29.48
CA LYS A 15 -8.37 -4.69 28.31
C LYS A 15 -9.59 -4.28 27.47
N TYR A 16 -10.68 -5.04 27.56
CA TYR A 16 -11.85 -4.89 26.71
C TYR A 16 -13.14 -5.03 27.52
N THR A 17 -14.22 -4.43 27.03
CA THR A 17 -15.58 -4.55 27.58
C THR A 17 -16.48 -5.21 26.55
N CYS A 18 -17.30 -6.18 26.96
CA CYS A 18 -18.20 -6.88 26.05
C CYS A 18 -19.30 -5.95 25.54
N SER A 19 -19.41 -5.78 24.22
CA SER A 19 -20.42 -4.92 23.59
C SER A 19 -21.86 -5.40 23.79
N LYS A 20 -22.07 -6.70 24.03
CA LYS A 20 -23.40 -7.31 24.18
C LYS A 20 -23.99 -7.11 25.59
N CYS A 21 -23.25 -7.49 26.62
CA CYS A 21 -23.74 -7.40 28.00
C CYS A 21 -23.31 -6.12 28.71
N ARG A 22 -22.27 -5.42 28.23
CA ARG A 22 -21.68 -4.19 28.79
C ARG A 22 -21.18 -4.27 30.24
N ALA A 23 -21.52 -5.34 30.98
CA ALA A 23 -21.15 -5.58 32.36
C ALA A 23 -19.82 -6.34 32.48
N THR A 24 -19.51 -7.24 31.54
CA THR A 24 -18.31 -8.07 31.63
C THR A 24 -17.10 -7.41 30.97
N VAL A 25 -16.04 -7.22 31.76
CA VAL A 25 -14.71 -6.80 31.27
C VAL A 25 -13.76 -8.00 31.20
N TYR A 26 -12.94 -8.07 30.15
CA TYR A 26 -12.07 -9.22 29.87
C TYR A 26 -10.68 -8.83 29.34
N CYS A 27 -9.70 -9.71 29.53
CA CYS A 27 -8.30 -9.47 29.11
C CYS A 27 -7.98 -9.94 27.68
N SER A 28 -8.65 -11.00 27.18
CA SER A 28 -8.31 -11.64 25.91
C SER A 28 -9.51 -12.24 25.17
N VAL A 29 -9.32 -12.59 23.90
CA VAL A 29 -10.34 -13.26 23.07
C VAL A 29 -10.74 -14.63 23.64
N ALA A 30 -9.83 -15.34 24.31
CA ALA A 30 -10.13 -16.59 25.00
C ALA A 30 -11.16 -16.37 26.13
N CYS A 31 -10.97 -15.31 26.92
CA CYS A 31 -11.93 -14.90 27.95
C CYS A 31 -13.26 -14.44 27.35
N TYR A 32 -13.26 -13.73 26.22
CA TYR A 32 -14.49 -13.36 25.51
C TYR A 32 -15.31 -14.58 25.08
N LYS A 33 -14.66 -15.60 24.49
CA LYS A 33 -15.32 -16.85 24.07
C LYS A 33 -15.89 -17.62 25.26
N ARG A 34 -15.14 -17.71 26.37
CA ARG A 34 -15.59 -18.36 27.61
C ARG A 34 -16.82 -17.65 28.19
N HIS A 35 -16.78 -16.33 28.30
CA HIS A 35 -17.93 -15.54 28.72
C HIS A 35 -19.15 -15.73 27.80
N LYS A 36 -18.96 -15.70 26.47
CA LYS A 36 -20.04 -15.92 25.50
C LYS A 36 -20.65 -17.33 25.58
N GLY A 37 -19.85 -18.33 25.94
CA GLY A 37 -20.29 -19.71 26.17
C GLY A 37 -21.16 -19.85 27.42
N ILE A 38 -20.78 -19.18 28.52
CA ILE A 38 -21.51 -19.21 29.81
C ILE A 38 -22.89 -18.55 29.67
N THR A 39 -23.04 -17.50 28.86
CA THR A 39 -24.33 -16.80 28.66
C THR A 39 -25.37 -17.60 27.86
N LYS A 40 -25.05 -18.79 27.36
CA LYS A 40 -26.01 -19.65 26.63
C LYS A 40 -26.66 -20.73 27.49
N THR A 41 -26.33 -20.82 28.77
CA THR A 41 -26.76 -21.92 29.64
C THR A 41 -27.13 -21.41 31.01
N HIS A 42 -28.32 -20.81 31.13
CA HIS A 42 -29.11 -20.79 32.38
C HIS A 42 -30.60 -20.61 32.05
N ALA A 43 -31.21 -21.70 31.56
CA ALA A 43 -32.54 -22.10 31.98
C ALA A 43 -32.37 -23.45 32.69
N SER A 44 -32.96 -23.55 33.88
CA SER A 44 -32.70 -24.50 34.96
C SER A 44 -32.79 -26.00 34.62
N THR A 45 -31.98 -26.81 35.32
CA THR A 45 -32.36 -28.00 36.14
C THR A 45 -31.25 -29.08 36.10
N PHE A 46 -30.63 -29.35 37.26
CA PHE A 46 -29.80 -30.53 37.59
C PHE A 46 -30.71 -31.73 38.00
N PRO A 47 -30.29 -33.01 38.11
CA PRO A 47 -28.90 -33.50 38.29
C PRO A 47 -28.49 -34.81 37.54
N SER A 48 -27.18 -35.09 37.60
CA SER A 48 -26.44 -36.37 37.63
C SER A 48 -26.87 -37.57 36.77
N PHE A 49 -25.96 -38.12 35.95
CA PHE A 49 -25.46 -39.52 35.93
C PHE A 49 -24.21 -39.53 35.02
N HIS A 50 -23.02 -39.81 35.56
CA HIS A 50 -22.32 -41.11 35.61
C HIS A 50 -21.81 -41.63 34.24
N LEU A 51 -20.51 -41.96 34.21
CA LEU A 51 -19.70 -42.41 33.08
C LEU A 51 -20.10 -43.79 32.51
N ASP A 52 -19.67 -44.01 31.26
CA ASP A 52 -19.40 -45.26 30.51
C ASP A 52 -20.54 -45.95 29.71
N PRO A 53 -20.25 -46.82 28.71
CA PRO A 53 -19.50 -46.58 27.46
C PRO A 53 -20.15 -47.27 26.22
N CYS A 54 -19.54 -47.11 25.03
CA CYS A 54 -19.68 -47.89 23.76
C CYS A 54 -20.88 -48.85 23.55
N SER A 55 -21.69 -48.61 22.51
CA SER A 55 -22.05 -49.72 21.61
C SER A 55 -22.60 -49.29 20.25
N ASP A 56 -22.08 -50.01 19.27
CA ASP A 56 -22.34 -50.11 17.85
C ASP A 56 -23.82 -50.32 17.49
N ARG A 57 -24.27 -49.69 16.39
CA ARG A 57 -25.27 -50.30 15.50
C ARG A 57 -25.27 -49.66 14.12
N THR A 58 -24.77 -50.47 13.20
CA THR A 58 -24.75 -50.35 11.75
C THR A 58 -26.16 -50.39 11.10
N LEU A 59 -26.21 -49.88 9.85
CA LEU A 59 -27.13 -50.17 8.73
C LEU A 59 -28.44 -49.37 8.62
N ALA A 60 -28.48 -48.46 7.64
CA ALA A 60 -29.37 -48.57 6.48
C ALA A 60 -28.97 -47.58 5.36
N VAL A 61 -28.48 -48.13 4.26
CA VAL A 61 -28.36 -47.46 2.95
C VAL A 61 -29.74 -47.49 2.27
N PRO A 62 -30.12 -46.43 1.53
CA PRO A 62 -30.78 -46.65 0.25
C PRO A 62 -30.04 -45.96 -0.91
N PRO A 63 -30.01 -46.58 -2.11
CA PRO A 63 -29.25 -46.11 -3.26
C PRO A 63 -30.11 -45.25 -4.19
N SER A 64 -29.54 -44.20 -4.80
CA SER A 64 -29.99 -43.72 -6.11
C SER A 64 -28.96 -42.78 -6.74
N SER A 65 -28.15 -43.37 -7.62
CA SER A 65 -27.49 -42.80 -8.80
C SER A 65 -27.84 -41.34 -9.17
N ALA A 66 -26.90 -40.44 -8.92
CA ALA A 66 -26.62 -39.30 -9.80
C ALA A 66 -25.10 -39.05 -9.73
N GLU A 67 -24.38 -39.46 -10.76
CA GLU A 67 -22.97 -39.14 -10.94
C GLU A 67 -22.87 -37.65 -11.30
N GLU A 68 -22.57 -36.80 -10.31
CA GLU A 68 -21.98 -35.49 -10.57
C GLU A 68 -20.51 -35.70 -10.89
N THR A 69 -20.17 -35.54 -12.18
CA THR A 69 -18.79 -35.40 -12.64
C THR A 69 -18.15 -34.22 -11.92
N VAL A 70 -17.17 -34.50 -11.05
CA VAL A 70 -16.37 -33.48 -10.38
C VAL A 70 -15.51 -32.80 -11.46
N ASP A 71 -15.97 -31.66 -11.97
CA ASP A 71 -15.15 -30.80 -12.83
C ASP A 71 -13.82 -30.49 -12.13
N ASP A 72 -12.72 -30.59 -12.90
CA ASP A 72 -11.37 -30.27 -12.44
C ASP A 72 -11.35 -28.93 -11.68
N PRO A 73 -10.59 -28.80 -10.58
CA PRO A 73 -10.60 -27.60 -9.77
C PRO A 73 -10.17 -26.41 -10.60
N LYS A 74 -11.13 -25.54 -10.93
CA LYS A 74 -10.92 -24.29 -11.65
C LYS A 74 -9.76 -23.54 -10.96
N PRO A 75 -8.68 -23.19 -11.68
CA PRO A 75 -7.50 -22.59 -11.07
C PRO A 75 -7.90 -21.34 -10.30
N LEU A 76 -7.53 -21.32 -9.01
CA LEU A 76 -7.81 -20.20 -8.12
C LEU A 76 -7.11 -18.94 -8.66
N ARG A 77 -7.80 -17.80 -8.60
CA ARG A 77 -7.16 -16.53 -8.96
C ARG A 77 -6.00 -16.25 -8.01
N PRO A 78 -4.85 -15.76 -8.50
CA PRO A 78 -3.74 -15.37 -7.64
C PRO A 78 -4.17 -14.24 -6.72
N LEU A 79 -3.59 -14.20 -5.51
CA LEU A 79 -3.87 -13.16 -4.50
C LEU A 79 -3.56 -11.74 -5.02
N THR A 80 -2.69 -11.60 -6.02
CA THR A 80 -2.39 -10.33 -6.71
C THR A 80 -3.53 -9.79 -7.57
N SER A 81 -4.54 -10.61 -7.88
CA SER A 81 -5.73 -10.18 -8.64
C SER A 81 -6.72 -9.39 -7.78
N LEU A 82 -6.60 -9.47 -6.46
CA LEU A 82 -7.33 -8.59 -5.56
C LEU A 82 -6.56 -7.27 -5.51
N ASN A 83 -7.17 -6.20 -5.99
CA ASN A 83 -6.71 -4.82 -5.81
C ASN A 83 -6.84 -4.44 -4.32
N TRP A 84 -6.00 -5.08 -3.50
CA TRP A 84 -5.97 -4.98 -2.06
C TRP A 84 -4.53 -4.69 -1.63
N PRO A 85 -4.30 -3.66 -0.79
CA PRO A 85 -5.27 -2.73 -0.21
C PRO A 85 -5.90 -1.80 -1.24
N TYR A 86 -7.17 -1.44 -1.03
CA TYR A 86 -7.91 -0.51 -1.91
C TYR A 86 -7.14 0.80 -2.07
N VAL A 87 -6.77 1.13 -3.31
CA VAL A 87 -6.24 2.43 -3.71
C VAL A 87 -7.42 3.26 -4.22
N PRO A 88 -7.78 4.37 -3.56
CA PRO A 88 -8.86 5.22 -4.03
C PRO A 88 -8.64 5.68 -5.47
N GLU A 89 -9.69 5.56 -6.29
CA GLU A 89 -9.68 6.13 -7.64
C GLU A 89 -9.69 7.67 -7.56
N GLU A 90 -9.05 8.33 -8.53
CA GLU A 90 -9.02 9.79 -8.61
C GLU A 90 -10.44 10.37 -8.71
N SER A 91 -10.69 11.47 -8.00
CA SER A 91 -12.00 12.13 -8.05
C SER A 91 -12.30 12.61 -9.46
N ALA A 92 -13.44 12.18 -10.02
CA ALA A 92 -13.90 12.62 -11.34
C ALA A 92 -14.16 14.14 -11.45
N TYR A 93 -14.23 14.83 -10.32
CA TYR A 93 -14.38 16.29 -10.25
C TYR A 93 -13.22 16.91 -9.45
N PRO A 94 -12.13 17.32 -10.13
CA PRO A 94 -11.04 18.02 -9.46
C PRO A 94 -11.51 19.40 -8.97
N ASP A 95 -10.96 19.82 -7.83
CA ASP A 95 -11.20 21.14 -7.25
C ASP A 95 -10.79 22.25 -8.27
N PRO A 96 -11.69 23.17 -8.65
CA PRO A 96 -11.39 24.22 -9.63
C PRO A 96 -10.18 25.07 -9.27
N LEU A 97 -9.89 25.25 -7.97
CA LEU A 97 -8.76 26.04 -7.50
C LEU A 97 -7.42 25.32 -7.72
N LYS A 98 -7.44 23.98 -7.77
CA LYS A 98 -6.24 23.13 -7.94
C LYS A 98 -6.01 22.74 -9.40
N ARG A 99 -6.72 23.37 -10.33
CA ARG A 99 -6.62 23.06 -11.76
C ARG A 99 -5.23 23.36 -12.32
N ASP A 100 -4.62 24.44 -11.84
CA ASP A 100 -3.33 24.93 -12.32
C ASP A 100 -2.15 24.38 -11.50
N ASP A 101 -2.42 23.67 -10.39
CA ASP A 101 -1.39 22.99 -9.59
C ASP A 101 -0.84 21.77 -10.35
N PRO A 102 0.47 21.47 -10.24
CA PRO A 102 1.03 20.26 -10.81
C PRO A 102 0.35 19.02 -10.20
N ARG A 103 -0.23 18.18 -11.06
CA ARG A 103 -0.90 16.95 -10.61
C ARG A 103 0.11 15.98 -9.99
N PRO A 104 -0.21 15.36 -8.84
CA PRO A 104 0.65 14.34 -8.26
C PRO A 104 0.74 13.13 -9.21
N LEU A 105 1.92 12.48 -9.23
CA LEU A 105 2.11 11.26 -10.00
C LEU A 105 1.23 10.13 -9.46
N GLN A 106 0.63 9.39 -10.38
CA GLN A 106 -0.23 8.24 -10.09
C GLN A 106 0.59 6.95 -9.96
N VAL A 107 0.04 5.94 -9.28
CA VAL A 107 0.73 4.65 -9.05
C VAL A 107 1.18 4.01 -10.37
N HIS A 108 0.30 3.96 -11.37
CA HIS A 108 0.64 3.39 -12.68
C HIS A 108 1.76 4.18 -13.39
N GLN A 109 1.89 5.49 -13.14
CA GLN A 109 2.97 6.31 -13.68
C GLN A 109 4.29 6.01 -12.98
N TYR A 110 4.29 5.82 -11.65
CA TYR A 110 5.46 5.34 -10.92
C TYR A 110 5.91 3.96 -11.43
N GLU A 111 4.96 3.04 -11.67
CA GLU A 111 5.26 1.72 -12.25
C GLU A 111 5.85 1.84 -13.66
N ALA A 112 5.31 2.71 -14.51
CA ALA A 112 5.85 2.97 -15.84
C ALA A 112 7.28 3.53 -15.77
N ILE A 113 7.56 4.46 -14.86
CA ILE A 113 8.91 4.98 -14.62
C ILE A 113 9.84 3.86 -14.14
N ALA A 114 9.41 3.06 -13.16
CA ALA A 114 10.21 1.99 -12.56
C ALA A 114 10.51 0.84 -13.55
N THR A 115 9.60 0.58 -14.50
CA THR A 115 9.76 -0.48 -15.51
C THR A 115 10.42 0.03 -16.80
N SER A 116 10.50 1.34 -17.02
CA SER A 116 11.05 1.95 -18.24
C SER A 116 12.50 1.54 -18.51
N ALA A 117 12.72 0.94 -19.69
CA ALA A 117 14.05 0.62 -20.18
C ALA A 117 14.86 1.87 -20.55
N ALA A 118 14.20 2.96 -20.97
CA ALA A 118 14.87 4.21 -21.29
C ALA A 118 15.48 4.85 -20.04
N VAL A 119 14.70 4.95 -18.96
CA VAL A 119 15.16 5.47 -17.67
C VAL A 119 16.34 4.65 -17.14
N ARG A 120 16.24 3.31 -17.19
CA ARG A 120 17.31 2.41 -16.73
C ARG A 120 18.61 2.60 -17.54
N ARG A 121 18.52 2.74 -18.87
CA ARG A 121 19.69 3.03 -19.74
C ARG A 121 20.35 4.37 -19.40
N VAL A 122 19.58 5.43 -19.16
CA VAL A 122 20.14 6.74 -18.79
C VAL A 122 20.91 6.66 -17.48
N LEU A 123 20.40 5.93 -16.49
CA LEU A 123 21.09 5.72 -15.21
C LEU A 123 22.37 4.87 -15.35
N GLU A 124 22.36 3.87 -16.25
CA GLU A 124 23.54 3.03 -16.52
C GLU A 124 24.65 3.79 -17.26
N LEU A 125 24.28 4.65 -18.21
CA LEU A 125 25.23 5.45 -18.99
C LEU A 125 25.90 6.56 -18.15
N ASN A 126 25.24 7.01 -17.08
CA ASN A 126 25.65 8.17 -16.29
C ASN A 126 25.83 7.79 -14.81
N PRO A 127 26.99 7.27 -14.39
CA PRO A 127 27.20 6.78 -13.03
C PRO A 127 27.20 7.88 -11.95
N ARG A 128 27.47 9.14 -12.31
CA ARG A 128 27.38 10.29 -11.38
C ARG A 128 25.95 10.71 -11.06
N LEU A 129 25.01 10.43 -11.97
CA LEU A 129 23.62 10.88 -11.87
C LEU A 129 22.91 10.34 -10.63
N PRO A 130 23.02 9.04 -10.26
CA PRO A 130 22.50 8.53 -8.98
C PRO A 130 23.05 9.26 -7.75
N GLU A 131 24.34 9.63 -7.74
CA GLU A 131 24.95 10.36 -6.62
C GLU A 131 24.40 11.78 -6.52
N LEU A 132 24.27 12.47 -7.65
CA LEU A 132 23.65 13.79 -7.73
C LEU A 132 22.20 13.75 -7.24
N LEU A 133 21.38 12.82 -7.75
CA LEU A 133 19.99 12.64 -7.31
C LEU A 133 19.90 12.36 -5.81
N THR A 134 20.80 11.52 -5.27
CA THR A 134 20.87 11.24 -3.84
C THR A 134 21.27 12.47 -3.03
N SER A 135 22.15 13.33 -3.56
CA SER A 135 22.54 14.58 -2.90
C SER A 135 21.38 15.57 -2.80
N ILE A 136 20.59 15.69 -3.88
CA ILE A 136 19.40 16.53 -3.95
C ILE A 136 18.31 15.97 -3.04
N ASP A 137 18.12 14.65 -2.99
CA ASP A 137 17.13 14.00 -2.13
C ASP A 137 17.43 14.14 -0.63
N LYS A 138 18.67 14.45 -0.25
CA LYS A 138 19.00 14.80 1.16
C LYS A 138 18.53 16.19 1.55
N LEU A 139 18.29 17.09 0.60
CA LEU A 139 17.83 18.46 0.84
C LEU A 139 16.32 18.50 1.13
N ARG A 140 15.84 19.59 1.73
CA ARG A 140 14.42 19.77 2.10
C ARG A 140 13.96 21.19 1.74
N GLY A 141 12.67 21.34 1.45
CA GLY A 141 12.06 22.65 1.18
C GLY A 141 12.72 23.41 0.02
N ALA A 142 12.88 24.72 0.19
CA ALA A 142 13.42 25.63 -0.83
C ALA A 142 14.83 25.24 -1.32
N ASP A 143 15.70 24.74 -0.43
CA ASP A 143 17.06 24.34 -0.81
C ASP A 143 17.06 23.22 -1.86
N ARG A 144 16.09 22.30 -1.76
CA ARG A 144 15.90 21.21 -2.72
C ARG A 144 15.44 21.74 -4.08
N GLU A 145 14.49 22.66 -4.06
CA GLU A 145 13.95 23.30 -5.28
C GLU A 145 15.06 24.11 -5.99
N ASP A 146 15.82 24.90 -5.25
CA ASP A 146 16.94 25.66 -5.77
C ASP A 146 18.05 24.75 -6.32
N ALA A 147 18.35 23.64 -5.65
CA ALA A 147 19.30 22.66 -6.15
C ALA A 147 18.82 22.01 -7.46
N LEU A 148 17.53 21.71 -7.59
CA LEU A 148 16.93 21.20 -8.83
C LEU A 148 16.99 22.26 -9.95
N HIS A 149 16.66 23.51 -9.67
CA HIS A 149 16.75 24.59 -10.66
C HIS A 149 18.16 24.78 -11.19
N ARG A 150 19.17 24.76 -10.31
CA ARG A 150 20.58 24.82 -10.71
C ARG A 150 20.98 23.60 -11.53
N ALA A 151 20.63 22.40 -11.08
CA ALA A 151 21.00 21.17 -11.77
C ALA A 151 20.31 21.00 -13.14
N LEU A 152 19.15 21.62 -13.36
CA LEU A 152 18.47 21.65 -14.66
C LEU A 152 18.89 22.85 -15.53
N GLY A 153 19.68 23.78 -14.99
CA GLY A 153 20.07 25.02 -15.67
C GLY A 153 18.92 26.00 -15.89
N VAL A 154 17.89 25.95 -15.04
CA VAL A 154 16.69 26.83 -15.08
C VAL A 154 16.85 28.01 -14.12
N ASP A 155 17.88 28.01 -13.28
CA ASP A 155 18.12 29.10 -12.32
C ASP A 155 18.55 30.40 -13.03
N THR A 156 17.61 31.34 -13.10
CA THR A 156 17.80 32.69 -13.67
C THR A 156 18.94 33.48 -13.02
N ARG A 157 19.39 33.12 -11.82
CA ARG A 157 20.47 33.82 -11.09
C ARG A 157 21.87 33.41 -11.56
N GLN A 158 22.05 32.19 -12.08
CA GLN A 158 23.35 31.70 -12.53
C GLN A 158 23.78 32.27 -13.89
N LEU A 159 22.83 32.59 -14.78
CA LEU A 159 23.07 33.25 -16.08
C LEU A 159 23.91 34.53 -16.00
N LYS A 160 24.09 35.12 -14.81
CA LYS A 160 24.87 36.35 -14.59
C LYS A 160 26.27 36.14 -14.01
N ASN A 161 26.61 34.95 -13.50
CA ASN A 161 27.76 34.75 -12.60
C ASN A 161 28.79 33.67 -13.02
N ASP A 162 28.74 33.15 -14.26
CA ASP A 162 29.59 32.04 -14.72
C ASP A 162 31.08 32.41 -14.88
N LEU A 163 31.83 32.39 -13.76
CA LEU A 163 33.29 32.51 -13.74
C LEU A 163 34.01 31.30 -13.10
N LEU A 164 33.29 30.31 -12.56
CA LEU A 164 33.91 29.18 -11.86
C LEU A 164 33.18 27.85 -12.17
N GLY A 165 33.68 27.14 -13.19
CA GLY A 165 33.38 25.72 -13.48
C GLY A 165 32.25 25.43 -14.49
N PRO A 166 32.29 25.92 -15.74
CA PRO A 166 31.21 25.72 -16.71
C PRO A 166 31.02 24.26 -17.16
N GLN A 167 32.07 23.43 -17.13
CA GLN A 167 32.08 22.17 -17.86
C GLN A 167 31.40 21.01 -17.12
N GLU A 168 31.67 20.85 -15.82
CA GLU A 168 31.07 19.74 -15.04
C GLU A 168 29.57 19.94 -14.80
N LEU A 169 29.15 21.19 -14.54
CA LEU A 169 27.75 21.53 -14.38
C LEU A 169 26.96 21.38 -15.69
N ASP A 170 27.56 21.70 -16.83
CA ASP A 170 26.92 21.56 -18.15
C ASP A 170 26.70 20.08 -18.52
N GLU A 171 27.66 19.20 -18.23
CA GLU A 171 27.50 17.75 -18.41
C GLU A 171 26.37 17.21 -17.53
N ASP A 172 26.40 17.51 -16.23
CA ASP A 172 25.39 17.02 -15.29
C ASP A 172 23.99 17.57 -15.65
N THR A 173 23.92 18.82 -16.12
CA THR A 173 22.67 19.42 -16.62
C THR A 173 22.11 18.66 -17.82
N ARG A 174 22.96 18.34 -18.80
CA ARG A 174 22.53 17.56 -19.98
C ARG A 174 22.05 16.16 -19.60
N THR A 175 22.76 15.49 -18.70
CA THR A 175 22.35 14.14 -18.24
C THR A 175 21.03 14.18 -17.46
N LEU A 176 20.81 15.21 -16.65
CA LEU A 176 19.57 15.38 -15.89
C LEU A 176 18.39 15.72 -16.81
N ARG A 177 18.61 16.52 -17.86
CA ARG A 177 17.59 16.78 -18.91
C ARG A 177 17.23 15.51 -19.67
N GLN A 178 18.22 14.72 -20.08
CA GLN A 178 17.98 13.41 -20.71
C GLN A 178 17.18 12.47 -19.81
N LEU A 179 17.47 12.46 -18.50
CA LEU A 179 16.67 11.69 -17.54
C LEU A 179 15.23 12.22 -17.46
N ALA A 180 15.04 13.54 -17.39
CA ALA A 180 13.73 14.15 -17.32
C ALA A 180 12.87 13.84 -18.56
N GLU A 181 13.46 13.87 -19.77
CA GLU A 181 12.81 13.45 -21.01
C GLU A 181 12.44 11.97 -21.00
N ALA A 182 13.33 11.09 -20.53
CA ALA A 182 13.05 9.67 -20.42
C ALA A 182 11.92 9.37 -19.42
N VAL A 183 11.84 10.13 -18.33
CA VAL A 183 10.75 10.06 -17.34
C VAL A 183 9.44 10.56 -17.93
N GLU A 184 9.46 11.71 -18.63
CA GLU A 184 8.29 12.26 -19.32
C GLU A 184 7.70 11.25 -20.31
N ALA A 185 8.55 10.65 -21.15
CA ALA A 185 8.12 9.66 -22.14
C ALA A 185 7.48 8.43 -21.48
N ALA A 186 8.03 8.00 -20.34
CA ALA A 186 7.48 6.89 -19.55
C ALA A 186 6.11 7.24 -18.94
N VAL A 187 5.94 8.46 -18.41
CA VAL A 187 4.69 8.93 -17.79
C VAL A 187 3.59 9.15 -18.85
N ARG A 188 3.96 9.67 -20.02
CA ARG A 188 3.02 9.96 -21.12
C ARG A 188 2.58 8.70 -21.86
N GLY A 189 3.38 7.64 -21.80
CA GLY A 189 3.08 6.36 -22.43
C GLY A 189 2.92 6.47 -23.96
N GLY A 190 3.71 7.35 -24.59
CA GLY A 190 3.71 7.55 -26.06
C GLY A 190 2.51 8.33 -26.63
N LYS A 191 1.72 9.01 -25.80
CA LYS A 191 0.56 9.81 -26.26
C LYS A 191 1.00 11.14 -26.87
N GLU A 192 1.19 11.22 -28.18
CA GLU A 192 1.75 12.39 -28.90
C GLU A 192 0.97 13.73 -28.82
N GLY A 193 -0.21 13.79 -28.20
CA GLY A 193 -1.06 15.00 -28.11
C GLY A 193 -1.08 15.77 -26.77
N VAL A 194 -0.32 15.37 -25.76
CA VAL A 194 -0.28 16.05 -24.44
C VAL A 194 0.90 17.02 -24.37
N LEU A 195 0.74 18.24 -23.85
CA LEU A 195 1.87 19.16 -23.61
C LEU A 195 2.99 18.45 -22.86
N GLY A 196 4.19 18.41 -23.46
CA GLY A 196 5.39 17.77 -22.92
C GLY A 196 6.33 18.78 -22.27
N LEU A 197 7.50 18.30 -21.82
CA LEU A 197 8.60 19.19 -21.46
C LEU A 197 9.09 19.91 -22.72
N ASP A 198 9.09 21.24 -22.67
CA ASP A 198 9.67 22.09 -23.70
C ASP A 198 10.89 22.78 -23.08
N TRP A 199 12.07 22.41 -23.54
CA TRP A 199 13.30 23.08 -23.19
C TRP A 199 13.53 24.07 -24.33
N ASP A 200 13.04 25.31 -24.20
CA ASP A 200 13.23 26.36 -25.22
C ASP A 200 14.67 26.31 -25.78
N GLU A 201 14.83 26.19 -27.12
CA GLU A 201 16.14 26.15 -27.81
C GLU A 201 16.95 27.45 -27.64
#